data_AF-A0A538HKM6-F1
#
_entry.id   AF-A0A538HKM6-F1
#
_cell.length_a   1.000
_cell.length_b   1.000
_cell.length_c   1.000
_cell.angle_alpha   90.00
_cell.angle_beta   90.00
_cell.angle_gamma   90.00
#
_symmetry.space_group_name_H-M   'P 1'
#
loop_
_entity.id
_entity.type
_entity.pdbx_description
1 polymer ?
#
loop_
_entity_poly.entity_id
_entity_poly.type
_entity_poly.pdbx_seq_one_letter_code
_entity_poly.pdbx_strand_id
1 'polypeptide(L)'
;MLLVAGCGSSDTSVKRDLLRGVAQIRTTHDPKRLQTELRRTLTRLRRDRASTAAERHARELATRGLEATLAGIRSRIDFTDNDSGNVEAATRDAVRADRRLARGARLLRAAGLALGIRIGPLGGR
;
A
#
# COMPACT_ATOMS: atom_id res chain seq x y z
N MET A 1 -10.93 14.96 -42.15
CA MET A 1 -11.31 14.13 -40.99
C MET A 1 -10.35 12.95 -40.95
N LEU A 2 -9.35 12.99 -40.07
CA LEU A 2 -8.39 11.88 -39.90
C LEU A 2 -8.54 11.35 -38.47
N LEU A 3 -9.10 10.15 -38.34
CA LEU A 3 -9.04 9.38 -37.11
C LEU A 3 -7.60 8.89 -36.92
N VAL A 4 -6.90 9.44 -35.93
CA VAL A 4 -5.72 8.80 -35.35
C VAL A 4 -6.19 8.01 -34.13
N ALA A 5 -6.56 6.76 -34.38
CA ALA A 5 -6.64 5.73 -33.36
C ALA A 5 -5.27 5.03 -33.31
N GLY A 6 -4.66 4.96 -32.12
CA GLY A 6 -3.39 4.27 -31.89
C GLY A 6 -2.68 4.78 -30.63
N CYS A 7 -3.08 4.31 -29.45
CA CYS A 7 -2.35 3.28 -28.69
C CYS A 7 -1.04 3.79 -28.05
N GLY A 8 -1.17 4.55 -26.96
CA GLY A 8 -0.05 4.96 -26.12
C GLY A 8 -0.42 4.94 -24.64
N SER A 9 -0.11 3.84 -23.97
CA SER A 9 0.10 3.77 -22.51
C SER A 9 -0.98 4.42 -21.62
N SER A 10 -2.21 3.90 -21.63
CA SER A 10 -3.14 4.14 -20.51
C SER A 10 -2.73 3.29 -19.31
N ASP A 11 -1.55 3.55 -18.75
CA ASP A 11 -1.20 3.06 -17.42
C ASP A 11 -2.15 3.80 -16.48
N THR A 12 -3.21 3.11 -16.06
CA THR A 12 -4.31 3.71 -15.28
C THR A 12 -3.71 4.35 -14.03
N SER A 13 -4.18 5.54 -13.65
CA SER A 13 -3.55 6.25 -12.54
C SER A 13 -3.54 5.42 -11.25
N VAL A 14 -4.59 4.59 -11.07
CA VAL A 14 -4.70 3.56 -10.04
C VAL A 14 -3.54 2.55 -10.08
N LYS A 15 -3.19 2.02 -11.26
CA LYS A 15 -2.07 1.08 -11.43
C LYS A 15 -0.75 1.71 -11.05
N ARG A 16 -0.50 2.92 -11.54
CA ARG A 16 0.73 3.67 -11.25
C ARG A 16 0.89 3.95 -9.76
N ASP A 17 -0.16 4.43 -9.09
CA ASP A 17 -0.08 4.75 -7.67
C ASP A 17 -0.06 3.49 -6.79
N LEU A 18 -0.68 2.38 -7.20
CA LEU A 18 -0.49 1.07 -6.57
C LEU A 18 0.99 0.64 -6.62
N LEU A 19 1.60 0.66 -7.81
CA LEU A 19 2.99 0.25 -8.00
C LEU A 19 3.96 1.16 -7.24
N ARG A 20 3.68 2.47 -7.19
CA ARG A 20 4.42 3.42 -6.36
C ARG A 20 4.36 3.06 -4.88
N GLY A 21 3.17 2.77 -4.35
CA GLY A 21 2.99 2.35 -2.96
C GLY A 21 3.77 1.07 -2.64
N VAL A 22 3.71 0.10 -3.55
CA VAL A 22 4.48 -1.16 -3.44
C VAL A 22 5.99 -0.90 -3.45
N ALA A 23 6.48 -0.04 -4.35
CA ALA A 23 7.89 0.31 -4.42
C ALA A 23 8.36 0.98 -3.12
N GLN A 24 7.60 1.95 -2.62
CA GLN A 24 7.89 2.62 -1.33
C GLN A 24 8.02 1.61 -0.19
N ILE A 25 7.09 0.65 -0.07
CA ILE A 25 7.14 -0.42 0.95
C ILE A 25 8.44 -1.25 0.85
N ARG A 26 8.98 -1.44 -0.36
CA ARG A 26 10.19 -2.25 -0.58
C ARG A 26 11.48 -1.49 -0.36
N THR A 27 11.50 -0.19 -0.68
CA THR A 27 12.76 0.57 -0.76
C THR A 27 12.96 1.52 0.41
N THR A 28 11.89 1.96 1.08
CA THR A 28 11.98 2.94 2.16
C THR A 28 12.08 2.24 3.51
N HIS A 29 13.28 2.28 4.08
CA HIS A 29 13.60 1.59 5.34
C HIS A 29 13.26 2.42 6.59
N ASP A 30 13.27 3.74 6.47
CA ASP A 30 12.86 4.64 7.55
C ASP A 30 11.33 4.60 7.74
N PRO A 31 10.81 4.18 8.91
CA PRO A 31 9.38 4.04 9.14
C PRO A 31 8.59 5.35 9.06
N LYS A 32 9.17 6.47 9.54
CA LYS A 32 8.51 7.79 9.57
C LYS A 32 8.44 8.38 8.15
N ARG A 33 9.50 8.20 7.36
CA ARG A 33 9.54 8.54 5.94
C ARG A 33 8.55 7.69 5.15
N LEU A 34 8.56 6.36 5.34
CA LEU A 34 7.64 5.45 4.67
C LEU A 34 6.19 5.81 4.97
N GLN A 35 5.85 6.11 6.23
CA GLN A 35 4.51 6.57 6.60
C GLN A 35 4.09 7.81 5.81
N THR A 36 4.97 8.80 5.69
CA THR A 36 4.71 10.05 4.97
C THR A 36 4.49 9.80 3.48
N GLU A 37 5.36 8.99 2.87
CA GLU A 37 5.29 8.62 1.46
C GLU A 37 4.00 7.85 1.14
N LEU A 38 3.62 6.86 1.96
CA LEU A 38 2.41 6.07 1.76
C LEU A 38 1.14 6.90 1.99
N ARG A 39 1.12 7.86 2.92
CA ARG A 39 -0.01 8.80 3.08
C ARG A 39 -0.23 9.61 1.81
N ARG A 40 0.84 10.11 1.18
CA ARG A 40 0.75 10.85 -0.09
C ARG A 40 0.22 9.96 -1.21
N THR A 41 0.69 8.72 -1.30
CA THR A 41 0.21 7.75 -2.30
C THR A 41 -1.26 7.41 -2.08
N LEU A 42 -1.70 7.21 -0.83
CA LEU A 42 -3.10 6.97 -0.48
C LEU A 42 -4.00 8.15 -0.89
N THR A 43 -3.57 9.39 -0.65
CA THR A 43 -4.32 10.58 -1.09
C THR A 43 -4.47 10.64 -2.61
N ARG A 44 -3.42 10.30 -3.38
CA ARG A 44 -3.50 10.26 -4.84
C ARG A 44 -4.44 9.16 -5.32
N LEU A 45 -4.28 7.95 -4.79
CA LEU A 45 -5.09 6.79 -5.13
C LEU A 45 -6.59 7.02 -4.87
N ARG A 46 -6.94 7.72 -3.78
CA ARG A 46 -8.34 8.09 -3.49
C ARG A 46 -8.91 9.11 -4.47
N ARG A 47 -8.07 9.95 -5.08
CA ARG A 47 -8.47 10.94 -6.10
C ARG A 47 -8.50 10.36 -7.51
N ASP A 48 -7.88 9.21 -7.73
CA ASP A 48 -7.85 8.56 -9.03
C ASP A 48 -9.25 8.19 -9.51
N ARG A 49 -9.53 8.50 -10.79
CA ARG A 49 -10.71 8.00 -11.47
C ARG A 49 -10.47 6.57 -11.92
N ALA A 50 -11.42 5.71 -11.59
CA ALA A 50 -11.46 4.32 -12.00
C ALA A 50 -12.65 4.13 -12.95
N SER A 51 -12.34 4.03 -14.24
CA SER A 51 -13.31 3.99 -15.33
C SER A 51 -13.93 2.60 -15.47
N THR A 52 -13.17 1.54 -15.15
CA THR A 52 -13.66 0.16 -15.23
C THR A 52 -14.04 -0.41 -13.86
N ALA A 53 -14.88 -1.46 -13.85
CA ALA A 53 -15.23 -2.17 -12.61
C ALA A 53 -13.98 -2.78 -11.95
N ALA A 54 -13.08 -3.34 -12.76
CA ALA A 54 -11.80 -3.89 -12.30
C ALA A 54 -10.92 -2.82 -11.63
N GLU A 55 -10.79 -1.63 -12.24
CA GLU A 55 -10.06 -0.51 -11.63
C GLU A 55 -10.70 -0.02 -10.34
N ARG A 56 -12.04 0.03 -10.26
CA ARG A 56 -12.74 0.44 -9.03
C ARG A 56 -12.45 -0.53 -7.90
N HIS A 57 -12.52 -1.83 -8.19
CA HIS A 57 -12.21 -2.88 -7.25
C HIS A 57 -10.73 -2.85 -6.82
N ALA A 58 -9.81 -2.71 -7.78
CA ALA A 58 -8.39 -2.59 -7.51
C ALA A 58 -8.08 -1.37 -6.63
N ARG A 59 -8.68 -0.22 -6.91
CA ARG A 59 -8.52 1.01 -6.12
C ARG A 59 -8.99 0.81 -4.69
N GLU A 60 -10.13 0.14 -4.48
CA GLU A 60 -10.64 -0.18 -3.15
C GLU A 60 -9.69 -1.09 -2.37
N LEU A 61 -9.24 -2.18 -3.00
CA LEU A 61 -8.26 -3.11 -2.41
C LEU A 61 -6.94 -2.41 -2.07
N ALA A 62 -6.42 -1.60 -2.99
CA ALA A 62 -5.19 -0.85 -2.81
C ALA A 62 -5.32 0.19 -1.68
N THR A 63 -6.45 0.89 -1.60
CA THR A 63 -6.75 1.85 -0.52
C THR A 63 -6.73 1.15 0.83
N ARG A 64 -7.49 0.05 0.98
CA ARG A 64 -7.51 -0.74 2.23
C ARG A 64 -6.15 -1.35 2.56
N GLY A 65 -5.40 -1.76 1.54
CA GLY A 65 -4.05 -2.30 1.69
C GLY A 65 -3.06 -1.28 2.23
N LEU A 66 -3.07 -0.06 1.67
CA LEU A 66 -2.25 1.06 2.15
C LEU A 66 -2.65 1.50 3.57
N GLU A 67 -3.94 1.56 3.89
CA GLU A 67 -4.42 1.87 5.24
C GLU A 67 -3.96 0.85 6.28
N ALA A 68 -4.10 -0.45 5.97
CA ALA A 68 -3.62 -1.51 6.85
C ALA A 68 -2.10 -1.43 7.03
N THR A 69 -1.35 -1.17 5.96
CA THR A 69 0.11 -1.00 6.01
C THR A 69 0.49 0.20 6.88
N LEU A 70 -0.16 1.35 6.70
CA LEU A 70 0.04 2.55 7.51
C LEU A 70 -0.22 2.30 9.00
N ALA A 71 -1.27 1.54 9.33
CA ALA A 71 -1.58 1.19 10.71
C ALA A 71 -0.51 0.27 11.31
N GLY A 72 0.07 -0.66 10.54
CA GLY A 72 1.19 -1.50 10.97
C GLY A 72 2.47 -0.70 11.20
N ILE A 73 2.82 0.21 10.29
CA ILE A 73 3.97 1.12 10.43
C ILE A 73 3.79 2.01 11.66
N ARG A 74 2.58 2.54 11.88
CA ARG A 74 2.30 3.38 13.05
C ARG A 74 2.55 2.61 14.35
N SER A 75 2.09 1.36 14.46
CA SER A 75 2.38 0.52 15.63
C SER A 75 3.88 0.26 15.84
N ARG A 76 4.67 0.09 14.77
CA ARG A 76 6.14 -0.04 14.88
C ARG A 76 6.81 1.25 15.37
N ILE A 77 6.36 2.41 14.87
CA ILE A 77 6.85 3.71 15.33
C ILE A 77 6.51 3.89 16.81
N ASP A 78 5.25 3.67 17.19
CA ASP A 78 4.78 3.84 18.56
C ASP A 78 5.51 2.90 19.52
N PHE A 79 5.82 1.67 19.10
CA PHE A 79 6.66 0.74 19.86
C PHE A 79 8.07 1.27 20.08
N THR A 80 8.71 1.79 19.02
CA THR A 80 10.09 2.28 19.08
C THR A 80 10.20 3.56 19.91
N ASP A 81 9.20 4.44 19.81
CA ASP A 81 9.14 5.70 20.53
C ASP A 81 8.70 5.50 22.01
N ASN A 82 8.00 4.40 22.34
CA ASN A 82 7.50 4.09 23.68
C ASN A 82 8.32 3.00 24.38
N ASP A 83 9.57 3.32 24.71
CA ASP A 83 10.49 2.44 25.46
C ASP A 83 10.12 2.39 26.97
N SER A 84 8.96 1.79 27.24
CA SER A 84 8.36 1.71 28.59
C SER A 84 8.88 0.54 29.43
N GLY A 85 9.83 -0.26 28.90
CA GLY A 85 10.34 -1.47 29.57
C GLY A 85 9.32 -2.61 29.75
N ASN A 86 8.10 -2.48 29.22
CA ASN A 86 7.03 -3.47 29.39
C ASN A 86 6.99 -4.47 28.21
N VAL A 87 7.69 -5.59 28.38
CA VAL A 87 7.88 -6.66 27.37
C VAL A 87 6.55 -7.28 26.89
N GLU A 88 5.54 -7.41 27.75
CA GLU A 88 4.25 -7.99 27.36
C GLU A 88 3.40 -7.06 26.48
N ALA A 89 3.41 -5.76 26.79
CA ALA A 89 2.74 -4.75 25.96
C ALA A 89 3.43 -4.64 24.59
N ALA A 90 4.76 -4.59 24.62
CA ALA A 90 5.65 -4.64 23.47
C ALA A 90 5.32 -5.83 22.53
N THR A 91 5.20 -7.04 23.07
CA THR A 91 4.90 -8.25 22.29
C THR A 91 3.52 -8.19 21.64
N ARG A 92 2.50 -7.72 22.37
CA ARG A 92 1.14 -7.58 21.82
C ARG A 92 1.06 -6.57 20.68
N ASP A 93 1.79 -5.46 20.80
CA ASP A 93 1.80 -4.44 19.76
C ASP A 93 2.59 -4.85 18.51
N ALA A 94 3.67 -5.63 18.68
CA ALA A 94 4.39 -6.26 17.57
C ALA A 94 3.48 -7.21 16.77
N VAL A 95 2.77 -8.12 17.45
CA VAL A 95 1.83 -9.05 16.79
C VAL A 95 0.72 -8.29 16.05
N ARG A 96 0.21 -7.20 16.62
CA ARG A 96 -0.80 -6.36 15.96
C ARG A 96 -0.23 -5.65 14.73
N ALA A 97 1.00 -5.15 14.80
CA ALA A 97 1.69 -4.54 13.68
C ALA A 97 1.84 -5.55 12.53
N ASP A 98 2.33 -6.75 12.83
CA ASP A 98 2.57 -7.80 11.83
C ASP A 98 1.28 -8.25 11.14
N ARG A 99 0.20 -8.45 11.91
CA ARG A 99 -1.12 -8.78 11.33
C ARG A 99 -1.61 -7.70 10.37
N ARG A 100 -1.38 -6.43 10.69
CA ARG A 100 -1.75 -5.29 9.84
C ARG A 100 -0.92 -5.23 8.57
N LEU A 101 0.40 -5.43 8.69
CA LEU A 101 1.31 -5.49 7.54
C LEU A 101 0.98 -6.68 6.62
N ALA A 102 0.73 -7.86 7.17
CA ALA A 102 0.33 -9.05 6.40
C ALA A 102 -1.01 -8.84 5.68
N ARG A 103 -1.98 -8.22 6.36
CA ARG A 103 -3.25 -7.83 5.73
C ARG A 103 -3.03 -6.83 4.59
N GLY A 104 -2.20 -5.82 4.81
CA GLY A 104 -1.82 -4.83 3.80
C GLY A 104 -1.22 -5.50 2.56
N ALA A 105 -0.22 -6.35 2.76
CA ALA A 105 0.44 -7.12 1.71
C ALA A 105 -0.53 -7.98 0.90
N ARG A 106 -1.46 -8.68 1.58
CA ARG A 106 -2.49 -9.49 0.90
C ARG A 106 -3.40 -8.64 0.02
N LEU A 107 -3.87 -7.51 0.53
CA LEU A 107 -4.77 -6.60 -0.20
C LEU A 107 -4.08 -5.93 -1.38
N LEU A 108 -2.84 -5.48 -1.22
CA LEU A 108 -2.05 -4.90 -2.30
C LEU A 108 -1.81 -5.92 -3.42
N ARG A 109 -1.52 -7.18 -3.08
CA ARG A 109 -1.41 -8.26 -4.07
C ARG A 109 -2.72 -8.52 -4.81
N ALA A 110 -3.84 -8.57 -4.09
CA ALA A 110 -5.16 -8.72 -4.70
C ALA A 110 -5.49 -7.54 -5.64
N ALA A 111 -5.13 -6.31 -5.27
CA ALA A 111 -5.28 -5.14 -6.13
C ALA A 111 -4.46 -5.27 -7.43
N GLY A 112 -3.23 -5.79 -7.33
CA GLY A 112 -2.40 -6.10 -8.50
C GLY A 112 -3.08 -7.11 -9.43
N LEU A 113 -3.59 -8.22 -8.86
CA LEU A 113 -4.29 -9.26 -9.63
C LEU A 113 -5.52 -8.71 -10.37
N ALA A 114 -6.30 -7.84 -9.72
CA ALA A 114 -7.45 -7.18 -10.35
C ALA A 114 -7.06 -6.27 -11.54
N LEU A 115 -5.81 -5.82 -11.60
CA LEU A 115 -5.24 -5.03 -12.70
C LEU A 115 -4.39 -5.86 -13.67
N GLY A 116 -4.33 -7.18 -13.51
CA GLY A 116 -3.51 -8.06 -14.34
C GLY A 116 -2.01 -8.00 -14.04
N ILE A 117 -1.61 -7.53 -12.85
CA ILE A 117 -0.21 -7.35 -12.44
C ILE A 117 0.13 -8.32 -11.32
N ARG A 118 1.30 -8.95 -11.43
CA ARG A 118 1.84 -9.76 -10.32
C ARG A 118 2.64 -8.89 -9.37
N ILE A 119 2.14 -8.73 -8.15
CA ILE A 119 2.91 -8.17 -7.04
C ILE A 119 3.48 -9.34 -6.23
N GLY A 120 4.81 -9.45 -6.23
CA GLY A 120 5.53 -10.41 -5.39
C GLY A 120 5.32 -10.15 -3.89
N PRO A 121 5.95 -10.95 -3.01
CA PRO A 121 5.86 -10.78 -1.56
C PRO A 121 6.14 -9.32 -1.14
N LEU A 122 5.39 -8.85 -0.14
CA LEU A 122 5.53 -7.54 0.48
C LEU A 122 5.66 -7.78 1.98
N GLY A 123 6.81 -7.43 2.55
CA GLY A 123 7.16 -7.77 3.93
C GLY A 123 7.81 -9.15 4.03
N GLY A 124 9.01 -9.15 4.60
CA GLY A 124 9.88 -10.31 4.72
C GLY A 124 11.26 -9.87 5.17
N ARG A 125 11.35 -9.30 6.37
CA ARG A 125 12.51 -9.33 7.27
C ARG A 125 12.00 -9.19 8.69
#